data_AF-A0A7W7Y098-F1
#
_entry.id   AF-A0A7W7Y098-F1
#
_cell.length_a   1.000
_cell.length_b   1.000
_cell.length_c   1.000
_cell.angle_alpha   90.00
_cell.angle_beta   90.00
_cell.angle_gamma   90.00
#
_symmetry.space_group_name_H-M   'P 1'
#
loop_
_entity.id
_entity.type
_entity.pdbx_description
1 polymer ?
#
loop_
_entity_poly.entity_id
_entity_poly.type
_entity_poly.pdbx_seq_one_letter_code
_entity_poly.pdbx_strand_id
1 'polypeptide(L)'
;MIFFYDRAEYLRPWKLFTLGVGIALLIAGSIYTPAPDWDIPISLIMAVLAYLTAPWSLRVLLERRWNHLPAALFATWFSVDGSYAIYWHFRDPVALELMRPANFAASLGLYGICGVIWLYRGSLRALFTEFLGTIGLSRK
;
A
#
# COMPACT_ATOMS: atom_id res chain seq x y z
N MET A 1 7.52 -1.87 21.57
CA MET A 1 7.82 -1.48 20.17
C MET A 1 7.78 -2.72 19.32
N ILE A 2 6.93 -2.79 18.29
CA ILE A 2 7.37 -2.89 16.88
C ILE A 2 6.28 -2.20 16.04
N PHE A 3 6.63 -1.08 15.39
CA PHE A 3 5.76 -0.28 14.52
C PHE A 3 5.48 -0.97 13.17
N PHE A 4 6.23 -2.02 12.85
CA PHE A 4 6.22 -2.72 11.57
C PHE A 4 6.12 -4.24 11.79
N TYR A 5 5.90 -4.99 10.73
CA TYR A 5 5.99 -6.44 10.83
C TYR A 5 7.43 -6.91 11.01
N ASP A 6 7.58 -8.16 11.44
CA ASP A 6 8.87 -8.85 11.35
C ASP A 6 9.34 -8.89 9.88
N ARG A 7 10.65 -8.86 9.66
CA ARG A 7 11.24 -8.95 8.32
C ARG A 7 10.72 -10.18 7.56
N ALA A 8 10.55 -11.31 8.25
CA ALA A 8 10.02 -12.53 7.66
C ALA A 8 8.61 -12.34 7.06
N GLU A 9 7.81 -11.44 7.62
CA GLU A 9 6.47 -11.13 7.12
C GLU A 9 6.51 -10.34 5.81
N TYR A 10 7.39 -9.35 5.71
CA TYR A 10 7.59 -8.56 4.48
C TYR A 10 8.28 -9.35 3.38
N LEU A 11 8.99 -10.43 3.71
CA LEU A 11 9.67 -11.29 2.75
C LEU A 11 8.84 -12.49 2.31
N ARG A 12 7.56 -12.57 2.70
CA ARG A 12 6.67 -13.63 2.22
C ARG A 12 6.59 -13.58 0.69
N PRO A 13 6.83 -14.70 -0.02
CA PRO A 13 6.90 -14.71 -1.49
C PRO A 13 5.66 -14.12 -2.16
N TRP A 14 4.46 -14.38 -1.62
CA TRP A 14 3.22 -13.87 -2.21
C TRP A 14 3.03 -12.35 -2.00
N LYS A 15 3.55 -11.79 -0.91
CA LYS A 15 3.49 -10.34 -0.67
C LYS A 15 4.46 -9.60 -1.59
N LEU A 16 5.66 -10.14 -1.76
CA LEU A 16 6.62 -9.62 -2.74
C LEU A 16 6.11 -9.75 -4.17
N PHE A 17 5.47 -10.87 -4.51
CA PHE A 17 4.87 -11.07 -5.83
C PHE A 17 3.76 -10.04 -6.09
N THR A 18 2.82 -9.86 -5.15
CA THR A 18 1.74 -8.86 -5.29
C THR A 18 2.25 -7.42 -5.31
N LEU A 19 3.30 -7.10 -4.55
CA LEU A 19 4.02 -5.83 -4.66
C LEU A 19 4.61 -5.64 -6.07
N GLY A 20 5.30 -6.67 -6.59
CA GLY A 20 5.87 -6.65 -7.94
C GLY A 20 4.82 -6.44 -9.02
N VAL A 21 3.68 -7.12 -8.92
CA VAL A 21 2.53 -6.92 -9.82
C VAL A 21 2.01 -5.48 -9.71
N GLY A 22 1.84 -4.95 -8.50
CA GLY A 22 1.41 -3.56 -8.29
C GLY A 22 2.37 -2.54 -8.92
N ILE A 23 3.67 -2.70 -8.71
CA ILE A 23 4.71 -1.85 -9.33
C ILE A 23 4.65 -1.95 -10.86
N ALA A 24 4.55 -3.16 -11.41
CA ALA A 24 4.45 -3.35 -12.86
C ALA A 24 3.22 -2.65 -13.45
N LEU A 25 2.08 -2.70 -12.76
CA LEU A 25 0.87 -1.99 -13.16
C LEU A 25 1.04 -0.46 -13.08
N LEU A 26 1.69 0.06 -12.04
CA LEU A 26 1.96 1.49 -11.93
C LEU A 26 2.89 2.00 -13.04
N ILE A 27 3.94 1.24 -13.35
CA ILE A 27 4.86 1.55 -14.44
C ILE A 27 4.13 1.51 -15.79
N ALA A 28 3.38 0.43 -16.05
CA ALA A 28 2.57 0.32 -17.26
C ALA A 28 1.58 1.49 -17.37
N GLY A 29 0.92 1.85 -16.28
CA GLY A 29 0.03 3.00 -16.21
C GLY A 29 0.72 4.32 -16.58
N SER A 30 1.89 4.61 -16.01
CA SER A 30 2.65 5.82 -16.38
C SER A 30 3.03 5.89 -17.87
N ILE A 31 3.17 4.74 -18.54
CA ILE A 31 3.53 4.67 -19.97
C ILE A 31 2.29 4.81 -20.87
N TYR A 32 1.21 4.08 -20.57
CA TYR A 32 0.02 4.02 -21.41
C TYR A 32 -1.02 5.12 -21.13
N THR A 33 -1.03 5.66 -19.91
CA THR A 33 -1.90 6.77 -19.49
C THR A 33 -1.04 7.90 -18.93
N PRO A 34 -0.28 8.62 -19.79
CA PRO A 34 0.63 9.65 -19.33
C PRO A 34 -0.14 10.78 -18.63
N ALA A 35 0.26 11.06 -17.39
CA ALA A 35 -0.22 12.19 -16.60
C ALA A 35 0.99 13.06 -16.21
N PRO A 36 0.81 14.38 -16.05
CA PRO A 36 1.92 15.30 -15.80
C PRO A 36 2.64 15.04 -14.46
N ASP A 37 1.98 14.34 -13.52
CA ASP A 37 2.48 14.01 -12.18
C ASP A 37 2.72 12.51 -11.95
N TRP A 38 2.60 11.67 -12.99
CA TRP A 38 2.72 10.22 -12.85
C TRP A 38 3.94 9.69 -13.59
N ASP A 39 5.03 9.50 -12.85
CA ASP A 39 6.25 8.89 -13.37
C ASP A 39 6.66 7.60 -12.62
N ILE A 40 7.68 6.93 -13.17
CA ILE A 40 8.20 5.67 -12.64
C ILE A 40 8.81 5.88 -11.22
N PRO A 41 9.66 6.89 -10.97
CA PRO A 41 10.24 7.07 -9.64
C PRO A 41 9.18 7.28 -8.53
N ILE A 42 8.16 8.13 -8.75
CA ILE A 42 7.16 8.35 -7.71
C ILE A 42 6.31 7.09 -7.46
N SER A 43 6.03 6.34 -8.52
CA SER A 43 5.35 5.05 -8.43
C SER A 43 6.10 4.07 -7.52
N LEU A 44 7.43 3.98 -7.67
CA LEU A 44 8.26 3.12 -6.82
C LEU A 44 8.29 3.59 -5.37
N ILE A 45 8.47 4.90 -5.13
CA ILE A 45 8.51 5.48 -3.79
C ILE A 45 7.19 5.18 -3.05
N MET A 46 6.06 5.53 -3.65
CA MET A 46 4.76 5.37 -3.02
C MET A 46 4.36 3.90 -2.86
N ALA A 47 4.68 3.03 -3.82
CA ALA A 47 4.42 1.60 -3.71
C ALA A 47 5.19 0.95 -2.54
N VAL A 48 6.47 1.30 -2.37
CA VAL A 48 7.29 0.79 -1.25
C VAL A 48 6.78 1.33 0.08
N LEU A 49 6.43 2.62 0.16
CA LEU A 49 5.84 3.19 1.37
C LEU A 49 4.53 2.47 1.73
N ALA A 50 3.60 2.33 0.77
CA ALA A 50 2.35 1.60 0.97
C ALA A 50 2.59 0.15 1.43
N TYR A 51 3.58 -0.55 0.86
CA TYR A 51 3.94 -1.90 1.28
C TYR A 51 4.33 -2.00 2.75
N LEU A 52 5.08 -1.02 3.24
CA LEU A 52 5.57 -1.00 4.61
C LEU A 52 4.49 -0.59 5.60
N THR A 53 3.65 0.41 5.24
CA THR A 53 2.79 1.12 6.18
C THR A 53 1.32 0.74 6.08
N ALA A 54 0.78 0.43 4.90
CA ALA A 54 -0.66 0.20 4.69
C ALA A 54 -1.26 -0.89 5.60
N PRO A 55 -0.70 -2.11 5.66
CA PRO A 55 -1.30 -3.16 6.49
C PRO A 55 -1.13 -2.88 7.99
N TRP A 56 -0.15 -2.08 8.39
CA TRP A 56 0.00 -1.65 9.77
C TRP A 56 -0.98 -0.55 10.14
N SER A 57 -1.11 0.51 9.32
CA SER A 57 -2.06 1.60 9.55
C SER A 57 -3.48 1.05 9.66
N LEU A 58 -3.87 0.13 8.77
CA LEU A 58 -5.18 -0.53 8.84
C LEU A 58 -5.36 -1.33 10.13
N ARG A 59 -4.32 -2.05 10.57
CA ARG A 59 -4.34 -2.83 11.81
C ARG A 59 -4.51 -1.95 13.05
N VAL A 60 -3.89 -0.77 13.10
CA VAL A 60 -4.07 0.18 14.20
C VAL A 60 -5.55 0.55 14.36
N LEU A 61 -6.27 0.74 13.26
CA LEU A 61 -7.71 1.01 13.26
C LEU A 61 -8.53 -0.21 13.68
N LEU A 62 -8.28 -1.37 13.05
CA LEU A 62 -9.05 -2.60 13.30
C LEU A 62 -8.87 -3.12 14.73
N GLU A 63 -7.66 -3.06 15.26
CA GLU A 63 -7.33 -3.51 16.62
C GLU A 63 -7.50 -2.39 17.67
N ARG A 64 -8.03 -1.22 17.28
CA ARG A 64 -8.32 -0.08 18.17
C ARG A 64 -7.13 0.38 19.01
N ARG A 65 -5.93 0.37 18.41
CA ARG A 65 -4.67 0.75 19.09
C ARG A 65 -4.50 2.28 19.11
N TRP A 66 -5.39 2.99 19.80
CA TRP A 66 -5.49 4.45 19.74
C TRP A 66 -4.21 5.22 20.06
N ASN A 67 -3.36 4.67 20.93
CA ASN A 67 -2.04 5.26 21.23
C ASN A 67 -1.12 5.36 20.01
N HIS A 68 -1.37 4.56 18.96
CA HIS A 68 -0.61 4.57 17.71
C HIS A 68 -1.36 5.29 16.58
N LEU A 69 -2.60 5.74 16.82
CA LEU A 69 -3.42 6.37 15.79
C LEU A 69 -2.73 7.61 15.17
N PRO A 70 -2.09 8.52 15.93
CA PRO A 70 -1.40 9.65 15.33
C PRO A 70 -0.29 9.23 14.35
N ALA A 71 0.50 8.22 14.72
CA ALA A 71 1.55 7.68 13.87
C ALA A 71 0.97 6.97 12.63
N ALA A 72 -0.15 6.25 12.78
CA ALA A 72 -0.84 5.59 11.67
C ALA A 72 -1.42 6.59 10.67
N LEU A 73 -2.03 7.67 11.16
CA LEU A 73 -2.54 8.76 10.33
C LEU A 73 -1.41 9.47 9.59
N PHE A 74 -0.30 9.76 10.28
CA PHE A 74 0.88 10.34 9.65
C PHE A 74 1.45 9.41 8.57
N ALA A 75 1.61 8.11 8.85
CA ALA A 75 2.14 7.17 7.88
C ALA A 75 1.22 7.03 6.65
N THR A 76 -0.09 7.00 6.85
CA THR A 76 -1.07 6.99 5.76
C THR A 76 -0.96 8.25 4.92
N TRP A 77 -1.03 9.43 5.55
CA TRP A 77 -0.88 10.71 4.84
C TRP A 77 0.45 10.81 4.08
N PHE A 78 1.55 10.45 4.73
CA PHE A 78 2.88 10.53 4.12
C PHE A 78 3.02 9.56 2.92
N SER A 79 2.46 8.35 3.04
CA SER A 79 2.51 7.36 1.96
C SER A 79 1.61 7.74 0.77
N VAL A 80 0.47 8.38 1.03
CA VAL A 80 -0.54 8.73 0.00
C VAL A 80 -0.30 10.10 -0.64
N ASP A 81 0.25 11.06 0.10
CA ASP A 81 0.33 12.45 -0.33
C ASP A 81 1.62 13.16 0.07
N GLY A 82 2.12 12.95 1.29
CA GLY A 82 3.31 13.67 1.75
C GLY A 82 4.56 13.40 0.89
N SER A 83 4.83 12.14 0.57
CA SER A 83 5.95 11.74 -0.30
C SER A 83 5.79 12.24 -1.74
N TYR A 84 4.57 12.17 -2.28
CA TYR A 84 4.19 12.74 -3.58
C TYR A 84 4.42 14.26 -3.61
N ALA A 85 3.93 14.98 -2.60
CA ALA A 85 4.05 16.42 -2.52
C ALA A 85 5.52 16.87 -2.42
N ILE A 86 6.33 16.18 -1.61
CA ILE A 86 7.76 16.45 -1.51
C ILE A 86 8.44 16.22 -2.86
N TYR A 87 8.17 15.07 -3.50
CA TYR A 87 8.79 14.72 -4.77
C TYR A 87 8.48 15.74 -5.86
N TRP A 88 7.20 16.06 -6.06
CA TRP A 88 6.77 16.99 -7.11
C TRP A 88 7.06 18.45 -6.79
N HIS A 89 7.17 18.82 -5.50
CA HIS A 89 7.64 20.16 -5.14
C HIS A 89 9.02 20.47 -5.72
N PHE A 90 9.93 19.49 -5.76
CA PHE A 90 11.25 19.67 -6.35
C PHE A 90 11.31 19.37 -7.86
N ARG A 91 10.34 18.64 -8.41
CA ARG A 91 10.34 18.21 -9.81
C ARG A 91 9.56 19.15 -10.72
N ASP A 92 8.32 19.47 -10.37
CA ASP A 92 7.43 20.39 -11.08
C ASP A 92 6.29 20.86 -10.14
N PRO A 93 6.43 22.05 -9.52
CA PRO A 93 5.41 22.61 -8.63
C PRO A 93 4.05 22.87 -9.29
N VAL A 94 4.03 23.09 -10.61
CA VAL A 94 2.78 23.36 -11.35
C VAL A 94 2.01 22.06 -11.51
N ALA A 95 2.68 20.97 -11.88
CA ALA A 95 2.07 19.64 -11.91
C ALA A 95 1.53 19.24 -10.52
N LEU A 96 2.30 19.54 -9.46
CA LEU A 96 1.86 19.32 -8.08
C LEU A 96 0.53 20.03 -7.78
N GLU A 97 0.44 21.33 -8.04
CA GLU A 97 -0.76 22.12 -7.74
C GLU A 97 -2.01 21.59 -8.45
N LEU A 98 -1.85 21.19 -9.72
CA LEU A 98 -2.95 20.71 -10.56
C LEU A 98 -3.43 19.30 -10.15
N MET A 99 -2.50 18.39 -9.83
CA MET A 99 -2.81 16.96 -9.74
C MET A 99 -2.90 16.42 -8.32
N ARG A 100 -2.44 17.15 -7.30
CA ARG A 100 -2.41 16.67 -5.91
C ARG A 100 -3.74 16.12 -5.39
N PRO A 101 -4.92 16.77 -5.63
CA PRO A 101 -6.19 16.21 -5.18
C PRO A 101 -6.52 14.87 -5.85
N ALA A 102 -6.21 14.73 -7.15
CA ALA A 102 -6.42 13.50 -7.91
C ALA A 102 -5.51 12.37 -7.40
N ASN A 103 -4.21 12.67 -7.21
CA ASN A 103 -3.29 11.73 -6.60
C ASN A 103 -3.76 11.30 -5.20
N PHE A 104 -4.16 12.24 -4.33
CA PHE A 104 -4.62 11.91 -2.97
C PHE A 104 -5.76 10.88 -3.02
N ALA A 105 -6.78 11.12 -3.84
CA ALA A 105 -7.93 10.23 -3.95
C ALA A 105 -7.56 8.84 -4.48
N ALA A 106 -6.78 8.78 -5.56
CA ALA A 106 -6.35 7.52 -6.17
C ALA A 106 -5.44 6.72 -5.22
N SER A 107 -4.43 7.38 -4.66
CA SER A 107 -3.44 6.77 -3.78
C SER A 107 -4.06 6.33 -2.45
N LEU A 108 -5.05 7.04 -1.91
CA LEU A 108 -5.78 6.60 -0.71
C LEU A 108 -6.57 5.30 -0.97
N GLY A 109 -7.24 5.22 -2.12
CA GLY A 109 -7.95 4.01 -2.54
C GLY A 109 -7.01 2.80 -2.68
N LEU A 110 -5.90 2.98 -3.40
CA LEU A 110 -4.86 1.96 -3.55
C LEU A 110 -4.27 1.56 -2.20
N TYR A 111 -3.95 2.52 -1.33
CA TYR A 111 -3.42 2.27 0.00
C TYR A 111 -4.38 1.42 0.85
N GLY A 112 -5.69 1.70 0.78
CA GLY A 112 -6.71 0.89 1.45
C GLY A 112 -6.76 -0.55 0.93
N ILE A 113 -6.78 -0.73 -0.40
CA ILE A 113 -6.77 -2.05 -1.04
C ILE A 113 -5.51 -2.85 -0.66
N CYS A 114 -4.34 -2.23 -0.78
CA CYS A 114 -3.05 -2.80 -0.36
C CYS A 114 -3.06 -3.18 1.12
N GLY A 115 -3.61 -2.30 1.97
CA GLY A 115 -3.77 -2.54 3.40
C GLY A 115 -4.56 -3.80 3.68
N VAL A 116 -5.67 -4.01 2.98
CA VAL A 116 -6.51 -5.23 3.09
C VAL A 116 -5.77 -6.47 2.58
N ILE A 117 -5.18 -6.40 1.37
CA ILE A 117 -4.47 -7.53 0.76
C ILE A 117 -3.33 -8.01 1.67
N TRP A 118 -2.51 -7.08 2.18
CA TRP A 118 -1.34 -7.42 2.99
C TRP A 118 -1.64 -7.56 4.49
N LEU A 119 -2.90 -7.41 4.92
CA LEU A 119 -3.33 -7.62 6.29
C LEU A 119 -3.18 -9.08 6.72
N TYR A 120 -3.41 -10.02 5.79
CA TYR A 120 -3.24 -11.44 6.03
C TYR A 120 -1.77 -11.79 6.28
N ARG A 121 -1.52 -12.58 7.32
CA ARG A 121 -0.17 -12.95 7.78
C ARG A 121 0.19 -14.42 7.57
N GLY A 122 -0.68 -15.21 6.94
CA GLY A 122 -0.42 -16.61 6.65
C GLY A 122 0.29 -16.82 5.30
N SER A 123 0.52 -18.09 4.97
CA SER A 123 0.89 -18.49 3.61
C SER A 123 -0.35 -18.58 2.71
N LEU A 124 -0.19 -18.52 1.39
CA LEU A 124 -1.32 -18.75 0.48
C LEU A 124 -1.98 -20.11 0.72
N ARG A 125 -1.19 -21.15 1.02
CA ARG A 125 -1.72 -22.47 1.36
C ARG A 125 -2.64 -22.41 2.59
N ALA A 126 -2.22 -21.69 3.64
CA ALA A 126 -3.05 -21.50 4.82
C ALA A 126 -4.33 -20.73 4.49
N LEU A 127 -4.24 -19.66 3.68
CA LEU A 127 -5.40 -18.89 3.24
C LEU A 127 -6.41 -19.78 2.49
N PHE A 128 -5.93 -20.61 1.55
CA PHE A 128 -6.79 -21.54 0.82
C PHE A 128 -7.44 -22.58 1.74
N THR A 129 -6.69 -23.15 2.69
CA THR A 129 -7.25 -24.11 3.65
C THR A 129 -8.29 -23.47 4.56
N GLU A 130 -8.03 -22.27 5.10
CA GLU A 130 -8.96 -21.51 5.94
C GLU A 130 -10.22 -21.14 5.16
N PHE A 131 -10.07 -20.72 3.90
CA PHE A 131 -11.19 -20.39 3.02
C PHE A 131 -12.05 -21.61 2.72
N LEU A 132 -11.44 -22.73 2.32
CA LEU A 132 -12.13 -24.01 2.05
C LEU A 132 -12.84 -24.56 3.30
N GLY A 133 -12.22 -24.42 4.47
CA GLY A 133 -12.83 -24.78 5.76
C GLY A 133 -14.05 -23.91 6.08
N THR A 134 -13.95 -22.61 5.83
CA THR A 134 -15.06 -21.65 6.08
C THR A 134 -16.27 -21.92 5.19
N ILE A 135 -16.06 -22.33 3.93
CA ILE A 135 -17.14 -22.64 2.99
C ILE A 135 -17.59 -24.12 3.03
N GLY A 136 -17.14 -24.88 4.02
CA GLY A 136 -17.57 -26.27 4.23
C GLY A 136 -17.11 -27.28 3.17
N LEU A 137 -16.16 -26.89 2.30
CA LEU A 137 -15.63 -27.75 1.23
C LEU A 137 -14.38 -28.53 1.65
N SER A 138 -13.93 -28.39 2.91
CA SER A 138 -12.87 -29.23 3.46
C SER A 138 -13.36 -30.68 3.56
N ARG A 139 -12.92 -31.54 2.65
CA ARG A 139 -13.11 -32.99 2.78
C ARG A 139 -12.51 -33.44 4.12
N LYS A 140 -13.30 -34.22 4.87
CA LYS A 140 -12.82 -35.02 6.01
C LYS A 140 -11.66 -35.91 5.57
#